data_AF-A0A7V9RKU8-F1
#
_entry.id   AF-A0A7V9RKU8-F1
#
_cell.length_a   1.000
_cell.length_b   1.000
_cell.length_c   1.000
_cell.angle_alpha   90.00
_cell.angle_beta   90.00
_cell.angle_gamma   90.00
#
_symmetry.space_group_name_H-M   'P 1'
#
loop_
_entity.id
_entity.type
_entity.pdbx_description
1 polymer ?
#
loop_
_entity_poly.entity_id
_entity_poly.type
_entity_poly.pdbx_seq_one_letter_code
_entity_poly.pdbx_strand_id
1 'polypeptide(L)'
;QLDGRGLPQWEDTIKKLPGKFVIDHVGKYLEPVTVDHAAFKSLLRLLDTGRCWVKLSAPYETSKTGATKYDDVGQLATALVKHAPGRMLWASNWPHPSAPRDNMPDDADLIDLLLDWAPDDATRKKILVDNPAELYNFR
;
A
#
# COMPACT_ATOMS: atom_id res chain seq x y z
N GLN A 1 -2.21 4.69 11.95
CA GLN A 1 -2.83 3.61 11.14
C GLN A 1 -4.30 3.47 11.50
N LEU A 2 -5.11 3.02 10.55
CA LEU A 2 -6.54 2.74 10.71
C LEU A 2 -6.90 1.50 9.87
N ASP A 3 -7.99 0.81 10.19
CA ASP A 3 -8.55 -0.24 9.32
C ASP A 3 -9.17 0.41 8.08
N GLY A 4 -8.63 0.10 6.90
CA GLY A 4 -9.05 0.67 5.63
C GLY A 4 -10.54 0.55 5.34
N ARG A 5 -11.24 -0.43 5.94
CA ARG A 5 -12.70 -0.57 5.81
C ARG A 5 -13.47 0.66 6.29
N GLY A 6 -12.89 1.43 7.21
CA GLY A 6 -13.45 2.68 7.72
C GLY A 6 -13.24 3.90 6.83
N LEU A 7 -12.44 3.81 5.76
CA LEU A 7 -12.13 4.97 4.89
C LEU A 7 -13.38 5.75 4.40
N PRO A 8 -14.49 5.11 3.99
CA PRO A 8 -15.69 5.85 3.57
C PRO A 8 -16.25 6.79 4.64
N GLN A 9 -16.13 6.43 5.93
CA GLN A 9 -16.59 7.26 7.05
C GLN A 9 -15.68 8.48 7.25
N TRP A 10 -14.38 8.34 7.00
CA TRP A 10 -13.38 9.36 7.28
C TRP A 10 -12.96 10.16 6.04
N GLU A 11 -13.42 9.78 4.84
CA GLU A 11 -12.96 10.33 3.56
C GLU A 11 -13.05 11.85 3.51
N ASP A 12 -14.19 12.42 3.89
CA ASP A 12 -14.40 13.88 3.88
C ASP A 12 -13.53 14.60 4.92
N THR A 13 -13.32 13.97 6.08
CA THR A 13 -12.45 14.50 7.12
C THR A 13 -10.99 14.50 6.66
N ILE A 14 -10.53 13.39 6.07
CA ILE A 14 -9.17 13.26 5.53
C ILE A 14 -8.94 14.26 4.39
N LYS A 15 -9.92 14.43 3.49
CA LYS A 15 -9.85 15.42 2.40
C LYS A 15 -9.67 16.86 2.90
N LYS A 16 -10.16 17.18 4.10
CA LYS A 16 -10.01 18.51 4.71
C LYS A 16 -8.66 18.71 5.42
N LEU A 17 -7.92 17.65 5.73
CA LEU A 17 -6.61 17.77 6.36
C LEU A 17 -5.62 18.47 5.41
N PRO A 18 -4.81 19.42 5.90
CA PRO A 18 -3.80 20.08 5.08
C PRO A 18 -2.62 19.14 4.79
N GLY A 19 -1.91 19.42 3.70
CA GLY A 19 -0.64 18.75 3.37
C GLY A 19 -0.78 17.40 2.62
N LYS A 20 0.39 16.78 2.37
CA LYS A 20 0.52 15.41 1.85
C LYS A 20 0.36 14.42 3.00
N PHE A 21 -0.21 13.25 2.74
CA PHE A 21 -0.38 12.20 3.74
C PHE A 21 -0.16 10.81 3.14
N VAL A 22 0.12 9.84 4.01
CA VAL A 22 0.41 8.46 3.62
C VAL A 22 -0.56 7.50 4.29
N ILE A 23 -1.13 6.61 3.49
CA ILE A 23 -1.89 5.45 3.95
C ILE A 23 -0.93 4.25 3.96
N ASP A 24 -0.75 3.64 5.13
CA ASP A 24 0.17 2.51 5.28
C ASP A 24 -0.44 1.19 4.77
N HIS A 25 0.45 0.26 4.43
CA HIS A 25 0.19 -1.18 4.21
C HIS A 25 -1.01 -1.50 3.32
N VAL A 26 -1.05 -0.92 2.11
CA VAL A 26 -2.10 -1.19 1.11
C VAL A 26 -3.52 -0.85 1.65
N GLY A 27 -3.60 0.03 2.67
CA GLY A 27 -4.86 0.37 3.35
C GLY A 27 -5.16 -0.43 4.61
N LYS A 28 -4.40 -1.49 4.92
CA LYS A 28 -4.53 -2.33 6.12
C LYS A 28 -5.97 -2.75 6.41
N TYR A 29 -6.62 -3.36 5.42
CA TYR A 29 -7.97 -3.90 5.56
C TYR A 29 -7.93 -5.16 6.44
N LEU A 30 -8.36 -5.06 7.71
CA LEU A 30 -8.25 -6.18 8.66
C LEU A 30 -9.05 -7.42 8.23
N GLU A 31 -10.18 -7.16 7.56
CA GLU A 31 -10.96 -8.16 6.86
C GLU A 31 -10.89 -7.91 5.34
N PRO A 32 -10.61 -8.94 4.52
CA PRO A 32 -10.40 -8.78 3.09
C PRO A 32 -11.49 -7.98 2.39
N VAL A 33 -11.07 -7.17 1.43
CA VAL A 33 -11.92 -6.41 0.52
C VAL A 33 -11.51 -6.69 -0.91
N THR A 34 -12.44 -6.58 -1.84
CA THR A 34 -12.14 -6.63 -3.28
C THR A 34 -11.86 -5.23 -3.82
N VAL A 35 -11.32 -5.16 -5.04
CA VAL A 35 -11.10 -3.89 -5.77
C VAL A 35 -12.38 -3.09 -6.04
N ASP A 36 -13.56 -3.72 -5.90
CA ASP A 36 -14.86 -3.07 -6.08
C ASP A 36 -15.54 -2.68 -4.76
N HIS A 37 -14.95 -3.07 -3.63
CA HIS A 37 -15.47 -2.71 -2.32
C HIS A 37 -15.45 -1.19 -2.11
N ALA A 38 -16.50 -0.64 -1.49
CA ALA A 38 -16.66 0.80 -1.29
C ALA A 38 -15.46 1.46 -0.56
N ALA A 39 -14.87 0.74 0.39
CA ALA A 39 -13.69 1.19 1.13
C ALA A 39 -12.41 1.25 0.27
N PHE A 40 -12.24 0.34 -0.70
CA PHE A 40 -11.13 0.43 -1.64
C PHE A 40 -11.34 1.57 -2.63
N LYS A 41 -12.56 1.73 -3.16
CA LYS A 41 -12.91 2.89 -3.99
C LYS A 41 -12.72 4.22 -3.25
N SER A 42 -12.92 4.25 -1.94
CA SER A 42 -12.62 5.43 -1.10
C SER A 42 -11.12 5.76 -1.08
N LEU A 43 -10.25 4.75 -0.95
CA LEU A 43 -8.80 4.94 -1.07
C LEU A 43 -8.40 5.49 -2.45
N LEU A 44 -9.00 4.99 -3.53
CA LEU A 44 -8.76 5.52 -4.88
C LEU A 44 -9.15 7.00 -4.99
N ARG A 45 -10.31 7.40 -4.46
CA ARG A 45 -10.72 8.82 -4.42
C ARG A 45 -9.80 9.69 -3.57
N LEU A 46 -9.19 9.15 -2.52
CA LEU A 46 -8.16 9.86 -1.76
C LEU A 46 -6.87 10.03 -2.58
N LEU A 47 -6.46 9.01 -3.34
CA LEU A 47 -5.34 9.09 -4.29
C LEU A 47 -5.58 10.15 -5.37
N ASP A 48 -6.80 10.24 -5.89
CA ASP A 48 -7.19 11.21 -6.93
C ASP A 48 -7.04 12.67 -6.48
N THR A 49 -6.95 12.93 -5.17
CA THR A 49 -6.64 14.28 -4.66
C THR A 49 -5.22 14.73 -4.98
N GLY A 50 -4.34 13.81 -5.39
CA GLY A 50 -2.93 14.06 -5.65
C GLY A 50 -2.06 14.24 -4.39
N ARG A 51 -2.66 14.25 -3.19
CA ARG A 51 -1.98 14.45 -1.89
C ARG A 51 -1.79 13.17 -1.09
N CYS A 52 -2.56 12.13 -1.39
CA CYS A 52 -2.46 10.82 -0.77
C CYS A 52 -1.35 9.99 -1.43
N TRP A 53 -0.60 9.28 -0.61
CA TRP A 53 0.37 8.26 -1.01
C TRP A 53 0.01 6.95 -0.33
N VAL A 54 0.39 5.81 -0.92
CA VAL A 54 0.17 4.49 -0.31
C VAL A 54 1.48 3.73 -0.24
N LYS A 55 1.76 3.12 0.92
CA LYS A 55 2.88 2.18 1.06
C LYS A 55 2.43 0.76 0.71
N LEU A 56 3.03 0.20 -0.33
CA LEU A 56 2.97 -1.21 -0.72
C LEU A 56 3.90 -2.00 0.22
N SER A 57 3.36 -2.48 1.33
CA SER A 57 4.16 -3.03 2.43
C SER A 57 3.30 -3.92 3.33
N ALA A 58 3.99 -4.77 4.10
CA ALA A 58 3.41 -5.59 5.16
C ALA A 58 2.13 -6.38 4.81
N PRO A 59 2.06 -7.06 3.65
CA PRO A 59 0.85 -7.81 3.28
C PRO A 59 0.51 -8.91 4.29
N TYR A 60 1.52 -9.45 4.99
CA TYR A 60 1.38 -10.44 6.06
C TYR A 60 0.58 -9.95 7.28
N GLU A 61 0.38 -8.64 7.46
CA GLU A 61 -0.41 -8.13 8.60
C GLU A 61 -1.91 -8.38 8.45
N THR A 62 -2.41 -8.50 7.22
CA THR A 62 -3.85 -8.60 6.96
C THR A 62 -4.24 -9.71 5.99
N SER A 63 -3.29 -10.22 5.21
CA SER A 63 -3.55 -11.30 4.27
C SER A 63 -4.04 -12.56 5.00
N LYS A 64 -5.15 -13.12 4.49
CA LYS A 64 -5.68 -14.42 4.91
C LYS A 64 -5.19 -15.55 4.00
N THR A 65 -4.66 -15.21 2.81
CA THR A 65 -4.09 -16.20 1.87
C THR A 65 -2.64 -16.56 2.19
N GLY A 66 -1.88 -15.60 2.75
CA GLY A 66 -0.52 -15.82 3.23
C GLY A 66 0.55 -15.84 2.14
N ALA A 67 1.78 -16.13 2.57
CA ALA A 67 2.96 -16.17 1.72
C ALA A 67 2.87 -17.28 0.66
N THR A 68 3.57 -17.17 -0.47
CA THR A 68 4.51 -16.08 -0.83
C THR A 68 3.87 -14.94 -1.60
N LYS A 69 2.66 -15.12 -2.12
CA LYS A 69 2.00 -14.12 -3.00
C LYS A 69 1.06 -13.15 -2.30
N TYR A 70 0.46 -13.57 -1.17
CA TYR A 70 -0.55 -12.79 -0.46
C TYR A 70 -1.67 -12.30 -1.40
N ASP A 71 -2.21 -13.20 -2.23
CA ASP A 71 -3.06 -12.89 -3.39
C ASP A 71 -4.22 -11.93 -3.09
N ASP A 72 -4.80 -11.99 -1.89
CA ASP A 72 -5.88 -11.10 -1.45
C ASP A 72 -5.42 -9.64 -1.30
N VAL A 73 -4.24 -9.40 -0.73
CA VAL A 73 -3.64 -8.07 -0.64
C VAL A 73 -2.97 -7.68 -1.96
N GLY A 74 -2.34 -8.64 -2.64
CA GLY A 74 -1.62 -8.42 -3.89
C GLY A 74 -2.51 -7.88 -5.01
N GLN A 75 -3.75 -8.38 -5.13
CA GLN A 75 -4.72 -7.83 -6.08
C GLN A 75 -5.02 -6.33 -5.84
N LEU A 76 -5.09 -5.92 -4.57
CA LEU A 76 -5.28 -4.51 -4.22
C LEU A 76 -4.03 -3.69 -4.54
N ALA A 77 -2.85 -4.20 -4.21
CA ALA A 77 -1.57 -3.56 -4.52
C ALA A 77 -1.39 -3.33 -6.03
N THR A 78 -1.61 -4.36 -6.85
CA THR A 78 -1.56 -4.25 -8.32
C THR A 78 -2.57 -3.23 -8.84
N ALA A 79 -3.79 -3.20 -8.29
CA ALA A 79 -4.79 -2.21 -8.69
C ALA A 79 -4.39 -0.77 -8.32
N LEU A 80 -3.76 -0.57 -7.16
CA LEU A 80 -3.24 0.74 -6.74
C LEU A 80 -2.06 1.20 -7.61
N VAL A 81 -1.13 0.31 -7.93
CA VAL A 81 -0.02 0.56 -8.85
C VAL A 81 -0.54 0.99 -10.21
N LYS A 82 -1.54 0.29 -10.75
CA LYS A 82 -2.17 0.64 -12.03
C LYS A 82 -2.90 1.98 -11.98
N HIS A 83 -3.60 2.28 -10.88
CA HIS A 83 -4.42 3.50 -10.75
C HIS A 83 -3.56 4.76 -10.58
N ALA A 84 -2.53 4.71 -9.73
CA ALA A 84 -1.73 5.88 -9.39
C ALA A 84 -0.24 5.51 -9.15
N PRO A 85 0.52 5.12 -10.19
CA PRO A 85 1.91 4.66 -10.03
C PRO A 85 2.84 5.75 -9.45
N GLY A 86 2.52 7.03 -9.68
CA GLY A 86 3.24 8.17 -9.11
C GLY A 86 2.87 8.51 -7.65
N ARG A 87 2.07 7.67 -6.98
CA ARG A 87 1.65 7.84 -5.58
C ARG A 87 1.93 6.62 -4.71
N MET A 88 2.65 5.65 -5.26
CA MET A 88 3.01 4.42 -4.57
C MET A 88 4.41 4.52 -3.96
N LEU A 89 4.58 3.94 -2.78
CA LEU A 89 5.84 3.80 -2.07
C LEU A 89 6.02 2.31 -1.72
N TRP A 90 7.24 1.86 -1.49
CA TRP A 90 7.50 0.54 -0.92
C TRP A 90 8.22 0.67 0.42
N ALA A 91 7.98 -0.30 1.31
CA ALA A 91 8.73 -0.45 2.56
C ALA A 91 8.71 -1.91 3.02
N SER A 92 9.82 -2.39 3.58
CA SER A 92 9.90 -3.72 4.20
C SER A 92 8.98 -3.90 5.40
N ASN A 93 8.75 -2.81 6.13
CA ASN A 93 8.17 -2.81 7.47
C ASN A 93 9.05 -3.54 8.52
N TRP A 94 10.36 -3.62 8.28
CA TRP A 94 11.33 -4.09 9.27
C TRP A 94 11.23 -3.27 10.57
N PRO A 95 11.30 -3.87 11.78
CA PRO A 95 11.64 -5.27 12.09
C PRO A 95 10.45 -6.24 12.12
N HIS A 96 9.42 -6.00 11.31
CA HIS A 96 8.18 -6.80 11.21
C HIS A 96 7.50 -7.03 12.58
N PRO A 97 7.18 -5.96 13.33
CA PRO A 97 6.72 -6.06 14.72
C PRO A 97 5.39 -6.81 14.89
N SER A 98 4.59 -6.92 13.83
CA SER A 98 3.30 -7.62 13.83
C SER A 98 3.37 -9.02 13.22
N ALA A 99 4.53 -9.46 12.72
CA ALA A 99 4.69 -10.82 12.20
C ALA A 99 4.78 -11.85 13.34
N PRO A 100 4.23 -13.06 13.17
CA PRO A 100 4.46 -14.17 14.09
C PRO A 100 5.95 -14.52 14.15
N ARG A 101 6.48 -14.77 15.36
CA ARG A 101 7.93 -15.05 15.54
C ARG A 101 8.40 -16.30 14.83
N ASP A 102 7.52 -17.28 14.69
CA ASP A 102 7.73 -18.56 14.00
C ASP A 102 7.48 -18.48 12.49
N ASN A 103 7.02 -17.34 11.98
CA ASN A 103 6.72 -17.12 10.57
C ASN A 103 7.06 -15.67 10.17
N MET A 104 8.31 -15.29 10.43
CA MET A 104 8.85 -14.00 10.01
C MET A 104 8.97 -13.96 8.49
N PRO A 105 8.54 -12.87 7.82
CA PRO A 105 8.70 -12.74 6.38
C PRO A 105 10.19 -12.54 6.03
N ASP A 106 10.59 -13.03 4.86
CA ASP A 106 11.89 -12.70 4.27
C ASP A 106 11.78 -11.38 3.49
N ASP A 107 12.68 -10.43 3.76
CA ASP A 107 12.72 -9.14 3.07
C ASP A 107 12.98 -9.29 1.56
N ALA A 108 13.74 -10.31 1.14
CA ALA A 108 13.97 -10.62 -0.28
C ALA A 108 12.66 -11.05 -0.97
N ASP A 109 11.87 -11.91 -0.33
CA ASP A 109 10.56 -12.31 -0.86
C ASP A 109 9.59 -11.11 -0.94
N LEU A 110 9.63 -10.21 0.05
CA LEU A 110 8.78 -9.02 0.09
C LEU A 110 9.13 -7.99 -1.01
N ILE A 111 10.41 -7.85 -1.38
CA ILE A 111 10.79 -6.99 -2.50
C ILE A 111 10.52 -7.69 -3.84
N ASP A 112 10.69 -9.01 -3.94
CA ASP A 112 10.34 -9.77 -5.15
C ASP A 112 8.84 -9.70 -5.45
N LEU A 113 8.00 -9.66 -4.42
CA LEU A 113 6.56 -9.44 -4.58
C LEU A 113 6.21 -8.11 -5.28
N LEU A 114 7.06 -7.09 -5.17
CA LEU A 114 6.89 -5.85 -5.93
C LEU A 114 7.03 -6.07 -7.44
N LEU A 115 7.80 -7.07 -7.88
CA LEU A 115 7.93 -7.43 -9.30
C LEU A 115 6.60 -7.93 -9.86
N ASP A 116 5.81 -8.63 -9.05
CA ASP A 116 4.47 -9.08 -9.43
C ASP A 116 3.46 -7.92 -9.48
N TRP A 117 3.52 -7.00 -8.51
CA TRP A 117 2.58 -5.87 -8.44
C TRP A 117 2.89 -4.76 -9.45
N ALA A 118 4.16 -4.58 -9.80
CA ALA A 118 4.67 -3.55 -10.70
C ALA A 118 5.68 -4.18 -11.69
N PRO A 119 5.20 -4.87 -12.74
CA PRO A 119 6.07 -5.64 -13.64
C PRO A 119 6.98 -4.77 -14.52
N ASP A 120 6.68 -3.48 -14.70
CA ASP A 120 7.51 -2.57 -15.48
C ASP A 120 8.56 -1.82 -14.64
N ASP A 121 9.80 -1.80 -15.14
CA ASP A 121 10.96 -1.19 -14.48
C ASP A 121 10.76 0.30 -14.18
N ALA A 122 10.07 1.02 -15.07
CA ALA A 122 9.83 2.45 -14.92
C ALA A 122 8.93 2.75 -13.70
N THR A 123 7.88 1.95 -13.49
CA THR A 123 7.02 2.06 -12.32
C THR A 123 7.73 1.63 -11.06
N ARG A 124 8.56 0.58 -11.09
CA ARG A 124 9.39 0.23 -9.92
C ARG A 124 10.38 1.32 -9.56
N LYS A 125 11.02 1.95 -10.55
CA LYS A 125 11.88 3.12 -10.32
C LYS A 125 11.11 4.26 -9.64
N LYS A 126 9.88 4.55 -10.08
CA LYS A 126 9.03 5.53 -9.39
C LYS A 126 8.82 5.14 -7.94
N ILE A 127 8.37 3.91 -7.68
CA ILE A 127 8.02 3.43 -6.34
C ILE A 127 9.21 3.45 -5.38
N LEU A 128 10.40 3.07 -5.85
CA LEU A 128 11.59 2.88 -5.03
C LEU A 128 12.50 4.12 -4.96
N VAL A 129 12.40 5.04 -5.92
CA VAL A 129 13.34 6.16 -6.07
C VAL A 129 12.61 7.49 -6.19
N ASP A 130 11.88 7.70 -7.30
CA ASP A 130 11.41 9.05 -7.65
C ASP A 130 10.29 9.53 -6.70
N ASN A 131 9.33 8.66 -6.38
CA ASN A 131 8.21 8.95 -5.48
C ASN A 131 8.66 9.24 -4.05
N PRO A 132 9.47 8.39 -3.39
CA PRO A 132 9.95 8.69 -2.05
C PRO A 132 10.83 9.96 -2.03
N ALA A 133 11.64 10.21 -3.06
CA ALA A 133 12.41 11.46 -3.16
C ALA A 133 11.49 12.69 -3.24
N GLU A 134 10.40 12.64 -4.04
CA GLU A 134 9.40 13.72 -4.13
C GLU A 134 8.65 13.96 -2.82
N LEU A 135 8.28 12.87 -2.13
CA LEU A 135 7.49 12.97 -0.91
C LEU A 135 8.32 13.43 0.29
N TYR A 136 9.50 12.83 0.48
CA TYR A 136 10.34 13.04 1.65
C TYR A 136 11.45 14.05 1.43
N ASN A 137 11.58 14.58 0.20
CA ASN A 137 12.54 15.62 -0.16
C ASN A 137 14.00 15.27 0.17
N PHE A 138 14.39 14.01 -0.09
CA PHE A 138 15.80 13.61 -0.09
C PHE A 138 16.37 13.65 -1.51
N ARG A 139 17.70 13.73 -1.60
CA ARG A 139 18.46 13.79 -2.85
C ARG A 139 19.50 12.69 -2.87
#